data_AF-A0A258BQV8-F1
#
_entry.id   AF-A0A258BQV8-F1
#
_cell.length_a   1.000
_cell.length_b   1.000
_cell.length_c   1.000
_cell.angle_alpha   90.00
_cell.angle_beta   90.00
_cell.angle_gamma   90.00
#
_symmetry.space_group_name_H-M   'P 1'
#
loop_
_entity.id
_entity.type
_entity.pdbx_description
1 polymer ?
#
loop_
_entity_poly.entity_id
_entity_poly.type
_entity_poly.pdbx_seq_one_letter_code
_entity_poly.pdbx_strand_id
1 'polypeptide(L)'
;SEYRPTDPQIAWFLARFITDIRGRSLDAVLMRENWLQAYDFASKRGAIFLGEYARSANPFADVGDKTVSVQVTSVVRASASSFQVKWVERAYERGSLTGTSRWTAIVTVLLKPPRDAETLRRNPLGLYVDAIDWSRELETAADHAPGPSPTPVPNPGVPSGSPLDPGLGQPSHAQPENRP
;
A
#
# COMPACT_ATOMS: atom_id res chain seq x y z
N SER A 1 38.23 8.85 3.74
CA SER A 1 36.96 9.62 3.73
C SER A 1 36.00 8.98 4.71
N GLU A 2 35.14 9.75 5.38
CA GLU A 2 34.01 9.15 6.09
C GLU A 2 33.00 8.60 5.07
N TYR A 3 32.61 7.34 5.23
CA TYR A 3 31.54 6.77 4.42
C TYR A 3 30.20 7.39 4.84
N ARG A 4 29.39 7.80 3.86
CA ARG A 4 28.02 8.28 4.07
C ARG A 4 27.08 7.48 3.16
N PRO A 5 26.10 6.75 3.70
CA PRO A 5 25.16 6.01 2.89
C PRO A 5 24.26 6.96 2.08
N THR A 6 23.94 6.56 0.86
CA THR A 6 23.05 7.30 -0.03
C THR A 6 21.58 7.06 0.31
N ASP A 7 20.70 7.93 -0.16
CA ASP A 7 19.25 7.82 0.09
C ASP A 7 18.66 6.46 -0.36
N PRO A 8 19.01 5.87 -1.52
CA PRO A 8 18.56 4.52 -1.87
C PRO A 8 19.04 3.43 -0.91
N GLN A 9 20.26 3.56 -0.36
CA GLN A 9 20.77 2.63 0.66
C GLN A 9 19.96 2.76 1.94
N ILE A 10 19.79 3.98 2.46
CA ILE A 10 18.96 4.24 3.66
C ILE A 10 17.52 3.75 3.44
N ALA A 11 16.93 4.04 2.28
CA ALA A 11 15.59 3.62 1.91
C ALA A 11 15.39 2.09 1.96
N TRP A 12 16.35 1.32 1.44
CA TRP A 12 16.31 -0.14 1.50
C TRP A 12 16.34 -0.65 2.95
N PHE A 13 17.23 -0.12 3.79
CA PHE A 13 17.31 -0.51 5.20
C PHE A 13 16.03 -0.13 5.98
N LEU A 14 15.46 1.06 5.73
CA LEU A 14 14.20 1.47 6.36
C LEU A 14 13.00 0.61 5.92
N ALA A 15 12.95 0.21 4.65
CA ALA A 15 11.94 -0.71 4.15
C ALA A 15 12.04 -2.09 4.82
N ARG A 16 13.27 -2.61 4.96
CA ARG A 16 13.53 -3.88 5.66
C ARG A 16 13.17 -3.80 7.14
N PHE A 17 13.59 -2.74 7.82
CA PHE A 17 13.29 -2.48 9.24
C PHE A 17 11.80 -2.49 9.54
N ILE A 18 10.99 -1.79 8.72
CA ILE A 18 9.54 -1.74 8.88
C ILE A 18 8.91 -3.12 8.62
N THR A 19 9.35 -3.83 7.58
CA THR A 19 8.93 -5.22 7.33
C THR A 19 9.20 -6.13 8.53
N ASP A 20 10.37 -6.01 9.15
CA ASP A 20 10.82 -6.89 10.24
C ASP A 20 10.01 -6.70 11.55
N ILE A 21 9.63 -5.47 11.90
CA ILE A 21 8.86 -5.21 13.15
C ILE A 21 7.34 -5.20 12.95
N ARG A 22 6.85 -5.03 11.72
CA ARG A 22 5.41 -5.04 11.40
C ARG A 22 4.91 -6.41 10.92
N GLY A 23 5.78 -7.26 10.40
CA GLY A 23 5.43 -8.59 9.89
C GLY A 23 5.11 -9.60 11.00
N ARG A 24 4.21 -10.55 10.70
CA ARG A 24 4.02 -11.77 11.51
C ARG A 24 4.05 -13.01 10.62
N SER A 25 4.85 -14.00 11.03
CA SER A 25 4.99 -15.29 10.36
C SER A 25 4.27 -16.39 11.17
N LEU A 26 4.13 -17.57 10.57
CA LEU A 26 3.78 -18.80 11.32
C LEU A 26 4.98 -19.36 12.10
N ASP A 27 6.20 -18.88 11.82
CA ASP A 27 7.43 -19.30 12.49
C ASP A 27 7.93 -18.24 13.49
N ALA A 28 7.93 -18.61 14.78
CA ALA A 28 8.43 -17.79 15.87
C ALA A 28 9.96 -17.56 15.84
N VAL A 29 10.73 -18.45 15.22
CA VAL A 29 12.19 -18.32 15.11
C VAL A 29 12.51 -17.18 14.14
N LEU A 30 11.97 -17.23 12.91
CA LEU A 30 12.09 -16.16 11.94
C LEU A 30 11.62 -14.80 12.48
N MET A 31 10.52 -14.78 13.25
CA MET A 31 10.05 -13.55 13.89
C MET A 31 11.05 -13.01 14.91
N ARG A 32 11.66 -13.88 15.72
CA ARG A 32 12.70 -13.48 16.69
C ARG A 32 13.93 -12.94 15.97
N GLU A 33 14.35 -13.58 14.89
CA GLU A 33 15.47 -13.13 14.05
C GLU A 33 15.21 -11.74 13.46
N ASN A 34 14.05 -11.52 12.84
CA ASN A 34 13.65 -10.22 12.32
C ASN A 34 13.68 -9.12 13.39
N TRP A 35 13.15 -9.38 14.58
CA TRP A 35 13.18 -8.41 15.69
C TRP A 35 14.61 -8.14 16.20
N LEU A 36 15.47 -9.17 16.30
CA LEU A 36 16.87 -8.98 16.67
C LEU A 36 17.63 -8.15 15.63
N GLN A 37 17.43 -8.42 14.34
CA GLN A 37 17.98 -7.61 13.25
C GLN A 37 17.52 -6.15 13.34
N ALA A 38 16.22 -5.91 13.63
CA ALA A 38 15.73 -4.54 13.82
C ALA A 38 16.41 -3.83 15.00
N TYR A 39 16.74 -4.52 16.10
CA TYR A 39 17.49 -3.93 17.21
C TYR A 39 18.94 -3.52 16.85
N ASP A 40 19.60 -4.18 15.90
CA ASP A 40 20.93 -3.78 15.40
C ASP A 40 20.93 -2.43 14.66
N PHE A 41 19.77 -2.05 14.13
CA PHE A 41 19.51 -0.74 13.50
C PHE A 41 18.77 0.23 14.42
N ALA A 42 18.57 -0.08 15.70
CA ALA A 42 17.90 0.82 16.65
C ALA A 42 18.92 1.67 17.45
N SER A 43 18.67 2.97 17.57
CA SER A 43 19.37 3.81 18.55
C SER A 43 18.97 3.41 19.98
N LYS A 44 19.63 3.95 21.01
CA LYS A 44 19.14 3.77 22.41
C LYS A 44 17.70 4.24 22.59
N ARG A 45 17.28 5.31 21.92
CA ARG A 45 15.92 5.84 21.96
C ARG A 45 14.98 5.02 21.07
N GLY A 46 15.44 4.63 19.89
CA GLY A 46 14.71 3.70 19.00
C GLY A 46 14.40 2.36 19.68
N ALA A 47 15.35 1.79 20.42
CA ALA A 47 15.18 0.53 21.13
C ALA A 47 14.12 0.60 22.25
N ILE A 48 13.98 1.76 22.91
CA ILE A 48 12.89 1.99 23.88
C ILE A 48 11.54 1.98 23.15
N PHE A 49 11.40 2.74 22.05
CA PHE A 49 10.18 2.74 21.22
C PHE A 49 9.83 1.33 20.71
N LEU A 50 10.81 0.57 20.22
CA LEU A 50 10.63 -0.82 19.79
C LEU A 50 10.13 -1.70 20.94
N GLY A 51 10.66 -1.52 22.15
CA GLY A 51 10.21 -2.23 23.35
C GLY A 51 8.76 -1.92 23.75
N GLU A 52 8.36 -0.65 23.74
CA GLU A 52 6.97 -0.23 24.01
C GLU A 52 6.00 -0.79 22.96
N TYR A 53 6.37 -0.69 21.68
CA TYR A 53 5.60 -1.24 20.58
C TYR A 53 5.52 -2.77 20.64
N ALA A 54 6.63 -3.47 20.94
CA ALA A 54 6.63 -4.94 21.09
C ALA A 54 5.67 -5.42 22.19
N ARG A 55 5.61 -4.72 23.33
CA ARG A 55 4.72 -5.09 24.45
C ARG A 55 3.25 -4.88 24.12
N SER A 56 2.90 -3.80 23.43
CA SER A 56 1.52 -3.48 23.03
C SER A 56 1.04 -4.30 21.82
N ALA A 57 1.89 -4.52 20.82
CA ALA A 57 1.56 -5.32 19.65
C ALA A 57 1.64 -6.83 19.90
N ASN A 58 2.35 -7.25 20.95
CA ASN A 58 2.63 -8.64 21.31
C ASN A 58 2.89 -9.52 20.07
N PRO A 59 4.02 -9.32 19.35
CA PRO A 59 4.21 -9.88 18.02
C PRO A 59 4.13 -11.41 18.01
N PHE A 60 4.49 -12.07 19.12
CA PHE A 60 4.48 -13.54 19.29
C PHE A 60 3.15 -14.10 19.82
N ALA A 61 2.09 -13.29 19.95
CA ALA A 61 0.73 -13.81 20.16
C ALA A 61 0.20 -14.49 18.89
N ASP A 62 -0.67 -15.48 19.06
CA ASP A 62 -1.41 -16.18 17.99
C ASP A 62 -0.51 -16.78 16.88
N VAL A 63 0.75 -17.07 17.18
CA VAL A 63 1.70 -17.71 16.24
C VAL A 63 1.17 -19.09 15.86
N GLY A 64 1.01 -19.30 14.55
CA GLY A 64 0.43 -20.51 13.97
C GLY A 64 -0.99 -20.32 13.43
N ASP A 65 -1.76 -19.36 13.95
CA ASP A 65 -3.13 -19.07 13.46
C ASP A 65 -3.18 -17.85 12.53
N LYS A 66 -2.41 -16.79 12.85
CA LYS A 66 -2.48 -15.48 12.17
C LYS A 66 -1.13 -15.04 11.59
N THR A 67 -1.16 -14.40 10.42
CA THR A 67 0.02 -13.78 9.80
C THR A 67 -0.26 -12.36 9.34
N VAL A 68 0.79 -11.57 9.16
CA VAL A 68 0.73 -10.21 8.61
C VAL A 68 1.85 -10.06 7.59
N SER A 69 1.48 -9.92 6.32
CA SER A 69 2.40 -9.58 5.23
C SER A 69 2.53 -8.06 5.13
N VAL A 70 3.77 -7.57 5.07
CA VAL A 70 4.12 -6.14 4.96
C VAL A 70 4.72 -5.88 3.59
N GLN A 71 4.14 -4.94 2.84
CA GLN A 71 4.62 -4.51 1.53
C GLN A 71 4.90 -3.01 1.56
N VAL A 72 6.17 -2.63 1.68
CA VAL A 72 6.60 -1.23 1.60
C VAL A 72 6.43 -0.75 0.16
N THR A 73 5.71 0.36 -0.02
CA THR A 73 5.33 0.94 -1.31
C THR A 73 6.12 2.19 -1.67
N SER A 74 6.63 2.91 -0.66
CA SER A 74 7.44 4.11 -0.87
C SER A 74 8.35 4.38 0.32
N VAL A 75 9.59 4.79 0.06
CA VAL A 75 10.48 5.40 1.05
C VAL A 75 11.13 6.62 0.42
N VAL A 76 10.87 7.81 0.98
CA VAL A 76 11.36 9.08 0.45
C VAL A 76 11.95 9.92 1.57
N ARG A 77 13.02 10.66 1.29
CA ARG A 77 13.60 11.60 2.24
C ARG A 77 12.63 12.75 2.49
N ALA A 78 12.29 12.97 3.76
CA ALA A 78 11.41 14.06 4.21
C ALA A 78 12.20 15.25 4.78
N SER A 79 13.40 15.01 5.33
CA SER A 79 14.31 16.06 5.81
C SER A 79 15.78 15.59 5.80
N ALA A 80 16.69 16.41 6.34
CA ALA A 80 18.09 16.03 6.53
C ALA A 80 18.27 14.74 7.37
N SER A 81 17.37 14.48 8.33
CA SER A 81 17.44 13.33 9.25
C SER A 81 16.16 12.49 9.30
N SER A 82 15.17 12.72 8.44
CA SER A 82 13.94 11.93 8.43
C SER A 82 13.50 11.46 7.04
N PHE A 83 12.81 10.34 7.02
CA PHE A 83 12.24 9.69 5.84
C PHE A 83 10.76 9.41 6.08
N GLN A 84 9.95 9.60 5.05
CA GLN A 84 8.58 9.10 5.03
C GLN A 84 8.60 7.68 4.44
N VAL A 85 8.01 6.73 5.16
CA VAL A 85 7.81 5.34 4.69
C VAL A 85 6.31 5.11 4.52
N LYS A 86 5.89 4.54 3.40
CA LYS A 86 4.53 4.04 3.19
C LYS A 86 4.52 2.54 2.96
N TRP A 87 3.54 1.84 3.52
CA TRP A 87 3.37 0.41 3.30
C TRP A 87 1.91 -0.04 3.38
N VAL A 88 1.67 -1.23 2.82
CA VAL A 88 0.41 -1.96 2.92
C VAL A 88 0.63 -3.19 3.79
N GLU A 89 -0.32 -3.46 4.68
CA GLU A 89 -0.38 -4.68 5.46
C GLU A 89 -1.57 -5.52 5.01
N ARG A 90 -1.35 -6.82 4.87
CA ARG A 90 -2.39 -7.82 4.64
C ARG A 90 -2.37 -8.82 5.79
N ALA A 91 -3.43 -8.83 6.57
CA ALA A 91 -3.61 -9.76 7.67
C ALA A 91 -4.32 -11.02 7.15
N TYR A 92 -3.87 -12.18 7.59
CA TYR A 92 -4.47 -13.47 7.25
C TYR A 92 -4.71 -14.30 8.51
N GLU A 93 -5.75 -15.11 8.47
CA GLU A 93 -6.06 -16.12 9.48
C GLU A 93 -6.32 -17.44 8.76
N ARG A 94 -5.55 -18.49 9.11
CA ARG A 94 -5.62 -19.82 8.47
C ARG A 94 -5.56 -19.77 6.92
N GLY A 95 -4.79 -18.83 6.38
CA GLY A 95 -4.61 -18.61 4.94
C GLY A 95 -5.66 -17.72 4.26
N SER A 96 -6.77 -17.39 4.93
CA SER A 96 -7.76 -16.45 4.40
C SER A 96 -7.39 -15.00 4.72
N LEU A 97 -7.57 -14.07 3.78
CA LEU A 97 -7.34 -12.64 3.99
C LEU A 97 -8.43 -12.07 4.91
N THR A 98 -8.04 -11.56 6.09
CA THR A 98 -8.97 -10.99 7.08
C THR A 98 -8.99 -9.46 7.08
N GLY A 99 -7.98 -8.80 6.48
CA GLY A 99 -8.00 -7.35 6.31
C GLY A 99 -6.80 -6.79 5.57
N THR A 100 -6.99 -5.60 5.00
CA THR A 100 -5.91 -4.77 4.45
C THR A 100 -5.83 -3.45 5.21
N SER A 101 -4.62 -2.93 5.42
CA SER A 101 -4.38 -1.63 6.04
C SER A 101 -3.28 -0.88 5.28
N ARG A 102 -3.46 0.41 5.04
CA ARG A 102 -2.39 1.30 4.54
C ARG A 102 -1.84 2.11 5.70
N TRP A 103 -0.54 2.36 5.69
CA TRP A 103 0.17 3.06 6.75
C TRP A 103 1.18 4.05 6.17
N THR A 104 1.33 5.18 6.85
CA THR A 104 2.43 6.13 6.65
C THR A 104 3.19 6.31 7.96
N ALA A 105 4.52 6.32 7.90
CA ALA A 105 5.40 6.65 9.00
C ALA A 105 6.34 7.81 8.66
N ILE A 106 6.73 8.58 9.67
CA ILE A 106 7.92 9.42 9.67
C ILE A 106 8.98 8.74 10.54
N VAL A 107 10.09 8.35 9.93
CA VAL A 107 11.23 7.70 10.59
C VAL A 107 12.38 8.69 10.70
N THR A 108 12.84 8.95 11.91
CA THR A 108 14.05 9.75 12.18
C THR A 108 15.26 8.84 12.28
N VAL A 109 16.34 9.20 11.59
CA VAL A 109 17.58 8.42 11.52
C VAL A 109 18.80 9.20 12.02
N LEU A 110 19.76 8.47 12.57
CA LEU A 110 21.09 8.94 12.95
C LEU A 110 22.15 8.13 12.20
N LEU A 111 23.26 8.78 11.86
CA LEU A 111 24.45 8.13 11.30
C LEU A 111 25.58 8.18 12.31
N LYS A 112 26.11 7.01 12.67
CA LYS A 112 27.25 6.83 13.56
C LYS A 112 28.14 5.73 12.97
N PRO A 113 29.25 6.09 12.30
CA PRO A 113 30.14 5.10 11.68
C PRO A 113 30.56 3.98 12.65
N PRO A 114 30.55 2.71 12.22
CA PRO A 114 30.97 1.58 13.04
C PRO A 114 32.46 1.73 13.41
N ARG A 115 32.80 1.40 14.66
CA ARG A 115 34.17 1.58 15.21
C ARG A 115 34.90 0.27 15.49
N ASP A 116 34.21 -0.84 15.32
CA ASP A 116 34.66 -2.19 15.63
C ASP A 116 34.08 -3.18 14.62
N ALA A 117 34.74 -4.33 14.47
CA ALA A 117 34.37 -5.32 13.46
C ALA A 117 33.02 -6.01 13.73
N GLU A 118 32.51 -5.97 14.96
CA GLU A 118 31.24 -6.59 15.32
C GLU A 118 30.06 -5.72 14.89
N THR A 119 30.09 -4.43 15.26
CA THR A 119 29.15 -3.41 14.80
C THR A 119 29.17 -3.30 13.28
N LEU A 120 30.35 -3.36 12.63
CA LEU A 120 30.46 -3.35 11.17
C LEU A 120 29.75 -4.53 10.50
N ARG A 121 29.78 -5.74 11.10
CA ARG A 121 29.08 -6.92 10.55
C ARG A 121 27.57 -6.82 10.64
N ARG A 122 27.03 -6.25 11.72
CA ARG A 122 25.57 -6.15 11.94
C ARG A 122 24.97 -4.90 11.30
N ASN A 123 25.68 -3.77 11.36
CA ASN A 123 25.23 -2.48 10.85
C ASN A 123 26.36 -1.78 10.06
N PRO A 124 26.63 -2.24 8.81
CA PRO A 124 27.75 -1.73 8.01
C PRO A 124 27.60 -0.25 7.61
N LEU A 125 26.38 0.29 7.61
CA LEU A 125 26.14 1.70 7.31
C LEU A 125 26.35 2.62 8.52
N GLY A 126 26.35 2.08 9.74
CA GLY A 126 26.22 2.87 10.97
C GLY A 126 24.88 3.63 11.03
N LEU A 127 23.82 3.09 10.43
CA LEU A 127 22.50 3.71 10.32
C LEU A 127 21.61 3.27 11.48
N TYR A 128 21.08 4.22 12.24
CA TYR A 128 20.24 3.94 13.39
C TYR A 128 18.89 4.67 13.28
N VAL A 129 17.80 3.94 13.42
CA VAL A 129 16.46 4.47 13.65
C VAL A 129 16.37 4.99 15.08
N ASP A 130 16.02 6.25 15.24
CA ASP A 130 16.09 6.98 16.50
C ASP A 130 14.73 7.46 17.03
N ALA A 131 13.75 7.60 16.14
CA ALA A 131 12.33 7.72 16.47
C ALA A 131 11.48 7.27 15.27
N ILE A 132 10.28 6.77 15.54
CA ILE A 132 9.27 6.47 14.53
C ILE A 132 7.94 6.99 15.04
N ASP A 133 7.20 7.66 14.17
CA ASP A 133 5.78 7.90 14.33
C ASP A 133 5.05 7.29 13.12
N TRP A 134 3.91 6.64 13.32
CA TRP A 134 3.11 6.10 12.23
C TRP A 134 1.61 6.22 12.49
N SER A 135 0.85 6.34 11.41
CA SER A 135 -0.61 6.33 11.43
C SER A 135 -1.17 5.46 10.31
N ARG A 136 -2.33 4.85 10.58
CA ARG A 136 -3.10 4.11 9.57
C ARG A 136 -3.83 5.13 8.70
N GLU A 137 -3.68 5.01 7.39
CA GLU A 137 -4.43 5.81 6.44
C GLU A 137 -5.90 5.36 6.48
N LEU A 138 -6.82 6.32 6.58
CA LEU A 138 -8.25 6.05 6.55
C LEU A 138 -8.68 5.77 5.11
N GLU A 139 -9.24 4.59 4.85
CA GLU A 139 -9.91 4.33 3.58
C GLU A 139 -11.19 5.16 3.52
N THR A 140 -11.29 6.04 2.53
CA THR A 140 -12.56 6.70 2.18
C THR A 140 -13.30 5.82 1.17
N ALA A 141 -14.63 5.94 1.11
CA ALA A 141 -15.48 5.04 0.33
C ALA A 141 -15.14 4.96 -1.18
N ALA A 142 -14.42 5.95 -1.72
CA ALA A 142 -13.92 5.95 -3.10
C ALA A 142 -12.87 4.86 -3.39
N ASP A 143 -12.10 4.40 -2.39
CA ASP A 143 -11.11 3.32 -2.56
C ASP A 143 -11.77 1.91 -2.58
N HIS A 144 -13.07 1.83 -2.27
CA HIS A 144 -13.89 0.62 -2.35
C HIS A 144 -14.75 0.60 -3.63
N ALA A 145 -14.23 1.08 -4.75
CA ALA A 145 -14.82 0.78 -6.05
C ALA A 145 -14.62 -0.72 -6.37
N PRO A 146 -15.68 -1.56 -6.48
CA PRO A 146 -15.54 -2.85 -7.11
C PRO A 146 -15.11 -2.66 -8.57
N GLY A 147 -14.52 -3.70 -9.17
CA GLY A 147 -13.95 -3.64 -10.52
C GLY A 147 -14.95 -3.16 -11.60
N PRO A 148 -14.43 -2.77 -12.79
CA PRO A 148 -15.21 -2.08 -13.82
C PRO A 148 -16.55 -2.77 -14.08
N SER A 149 -17.64 -2.00 -13.96
CA SER A 149 -19.00 -2.46 -14.20
C SER A 149 -19.06 -3.18 -15.56
N PRO A 150 -19.65 -4.39 -15.64
CA PRO A 150 -19.78 -5.08 -16.91
C PRO A 150 -20.58 -4.21 -17.88
N THR A 151 -20.00 -3.92 -19.04
CA THR A 151 -20.68 -3.19 -20.12
C THR A 151 -21.98 -3.91 -20.49
N PRO A 152 -23.12 -3.21 -20.60
CA PRO A 152 -24.34 -3.83 -21.07
C PRO A 152 -24.15 -4.36 -22.48
N VAL A 153 -24.23 -5.68 -22.67
CA VAL A 153 -24.28 -6.28 -24.00
C VAL A 153 -25.54 -5.81 -24.72
N PRO A 154 -25.45 -5.19 -25.91
CA PRO A 154 -26.62 -4.79 -26.66
C PRO A 154 -27.42 -6.02 -27.11
N ASN A 155 -28.74 -5.99 -26.87
CA ASN A 155 -29.63 -7.10 -27.22
C ASN A 155 -29.75 -7.23 -28.76
N PRO A 156 -29.35 -8.34 -29.40
CA PRO A 156 -29.44 -8.51 -30.85
C PRO A 156 -30.87 -8.95 -31.22
N GLY A 157 -31.81 -8.01 -31.16
CA GLY A 157 -33.25 -8.29 -31.20
C GLY A 157 -34.09 -7.32 -32.03
N VAL A 158 -33.56 -6.79 -33.13
CA VAL A 158 -34.33 -5.99 -34.10
C VAL A 158 -34.02 -6.47 -35.52
N PRO A 159 -34.97 -7.09 -36.25
CA PRO A 159 -34.79 -7.40 -37.66
C PRO A 159 -34.89 -6.13 -38.51
N SER A 160 -33.92 -5.89 -39.40
CA SER A 160 -34.01 -4.82 -40.40
C SER A 160 -35.14 -5.09 -41.40
N GLY A 161 -36.09 -4.17 -41.50
CA GLY A 161 -37.15 -4.18 -42.51
C GLY A 161 -37.22 -2.83 -43.24
N SER A 162 -36.97 -2.87 -44.55
CA SER A 162 -37.09 -1.76 -45.52
C SER A 162 -37.31 -2.36 -46.91
N PRO A 163 -37.81 -1.62 -47.92
CA PRO A 163 -38.74 -0.48 -47.88
C PRO A 163 -39.95 -0.70 -48.82
N LEU A 164 -41.10 -0.05 -48.58
CA LEU A 164 -42.19 0.04 -49.57
C LEU A 164 -42.94 1.37 -49.46
N ASP A 165 -42.63 2.30 -50.37
CA ASP A 165 -43.59 3.30 -50.86
C ASP A 165 -44.20 2.75 -52.17
N PRO A 166 -45.51 2.91 -52.38
CA PRO A 166 -45.89 3.79 -53.49
C PRO A 166 -47.11 4.67 -53.19
N GLY A 167 -46.93 5.98 -53.27
CA GLY A 167 -48.05 6.94 -53.30
C GLY A 167 -48.93 6.74 -54.53
N LEU A 168 -50.14 6.20 -54.33
CA LEU A 168 -51.21 6.09 -55.32
C LEU A 168 -52.37 6.99 -54.91
N GLY A 169 -52.63 8.09 -55.63
CA GLY A 169 -53.78 8.95 -55.35
C GLY A 169 -53.75 10.40 -55.85
N GLN A 170 -53.73 10.61 -57.18
CA GLN A 170 -54.19 11.84 -57.85
C GLN A 170 -54.80 11.46 -59.23
N PRO A 171 -55.65 12.29 -59.89
CA PRO A 171 -56.22 13.59 -59.49
C PRO A 171 -57.73 13.42 -59.08
N SER A 172 -58.74 14.30 -59.22
CA SER A 172 -58.93 15.58 -59.91
C SER A 172 -60.20 16.34 -59.38
N HIS A 173 -60.54 17.48 -60.02
CA HIS A 173 -61.73 18.35 -59.86
C HIS A 173 -61.81 19.19 -58.57
N ALA A 174 -62.40 20.40 -58.58
CA ALA A 174 -62.59 21.41 -59.63
C ALA A 174 -62.95 22.74 -58.94
N GLN A 175 -62.54 23.88 -59.51
CA GLN A 175 -62.90 25.21 -59.00
C GLN A 175 -64.35 25.59 -59.39
N PRO A 176 -65.05 26.35 -58.54
CA PRO A 176 -65.80 27.48 -59.10
C PRO A 176 -65.58 28.79 -58.35
N GLU A 177 -65.74 29.85 -59.13
CA GLU A 177 -65.66 31.27 -58.81
C GLU A 177 -67.03 31.79 -58.33
N ASN A 178 -67.09 32.66 -57.30
CA ASN A 178 -67.93 33.86 -57.40
C ASN A 178 -67.71 34.96 -56.34
N ARG A 179 -68.15 36.15 -56.76
CA ARG A 179 -68.07 37.51 -56.19
C ARG A 179 -69.14 37.80 -55.10
N PRO A 180 -69.24 38.99 -54.46
CA PRO A 180 -69.00 40.37 -54.94
C PRO A 180 -67.64 41.01 -54.58
#